data_AF-A0A9J7X4E3-F1
#
_entry.id   AF-A0A9J7X4E3-F1
#
_cell.length_a   1.000
_cell.length_b   1.000
_cell.length_c   1.000
_cell.angle_alpha   90.00
_cell.angle_beta   90.00
_cell.angle_gamma   90.00
#
_symmetry.space_group_name_H-M   'P 1'
#
loop_
_entity.id
_entity.type
_entity.pdbx_description
1 polymer ?
#
loop_
_entity_poly.entity_id
_entity_poly.type
_entity_poly.pdbx_seq_one_letter_code
_entity_poly.pdbx_strand_id
1 'polypeptide(L)'
;MAFNTSENILETSSSLSSSSSSSSSSSSSANQVKLASYGNRMLKTSEKLISTLVKPTETSDNVNFTLPTVEGQVFMVGPLVTLEKIPRLETTNSSLDIDLIGIAKNNNETKSAAVAFMSYNTMENLLKPGFFNASNDMIKTMMSTVISATLPKTTNTKLTKPVNFTLRHIREFDPNSSLFCVYWNISEWIVDGCSVLKTTSSYTVCSCDHLSTFALIMQT
;
A
#
# COMPACT_ATOMS: atom_id res chain seq x y z
N MET A 1 -40.69 -7.38 6.37
CA MET A 1 -39.69 -6.48 5.74
C MET A 1 -38.33 -6.81 6.30
N ALA A 2 -37.54 -7.57 5.54
CA ALA A 2 -36.13 -7.83 5.81
C ALA A 2 -35.47 -8.26 4.50
N PHE A 3 -34.41 -7.53 4.14
CA PHE A 3 -33.22 -7.88 3.36
C PHE A 3 -33.30 -8.86 2.18
N ASN A 4 -33.08 -8.36 0.96
CA ASN A 4 -32.21 -9.02 -0.01
C ASN A 4 -31.69 -8.02 -1.07
N THR A 5 -30.44 -7.55 -0.94
CA THR A 5 -29.74 -6.81 -1.99
C THR A 5 -28.24 -7.11 -1.93
N SER A 6 -27.86 -8.29 -2.42
CA SER A 6 -26.46 -8.63 -2.67
C SER A 6 -26.36 -9.65 -3.80
N GLU A 7 -26.81 -9.29 -5.01
CA GLU A 7 -26.60 -10.14 -6.19
C GLU A 7 -26.55 -9.41 -7.54
N ASN A 8 -26.43 -8.07 -7.60
CA ASN A 8 -26.60 -7.33 -8.87
C ASN A 8 -25.42 -6.44 -9.30
N ILE A 9 -24.17 -6.81 -8.99
CA ILE A 9 -22.99 -6.03 -9.45
C ILE A 9 -22.14 -6.81 -10.48
N LEU A 10 -22.41 -8.09 -10.74
CA LEU A 10 -21.56 -8.91 -11.63
C LEU A 10 -22.10 -9.13 -13.06
N GLU A 11 -23.33 -8.73 -13.39
CA GLU A 11 -23.92 -9.02 -14.71
C GLU A 11 -23.79 -7.90 -15.76
N THR A 12 -23.25 -6.73 -15.43
CA THR A 12 -23.23 -5.60 -16.38
C THR A 12 -22.06 -5.61 -17.37
N SER A 13 -21.22 -6.66 -17.39
CA SER A 13 -20.03 -6.72 -18.26
C SER A 13 -20.15 -7.60 -19.50
N SER A 14 -21.29 -8.27 -19.76
CA SER A 14 -21.41 -9.26 -20.86
C SER A 14 -22.17 -8.79 -22.11
N SER A 15 -22.69 -7.57 -22.18
CA SER A 15 -23.46 -7.12 -23.34
C SER A 15 -22.95 -5.80 -23.90
N LEU A 16 -21.83 -5.80 -24.63
CA LEU A 16 -21.44 -4.75 -25.58
C LEU A 16 -20.40 -5.29 -26.56
N SER A 17 -20.84 -6.15 -27.47
CA SER A 17 -20.06 -6.54 -28.65
C SER A 17 -20.94 -6.57 -29.90
N SER A 18 -21.17 -5.42 -30.49
CA SER A 18 -21.44 -5.30 -31.94
C SER A 18 -21.33 -3.84 -32.41
N SER A 19 -20.76 -3.67 -33.60
CA SER A 19 -20.70 -2.47 -34.48
C SER A 19 -19.69 -1.34 -34.19
N SER A 20 -18.49 -1.53 -34.76
CA SER A 20 -17.73 -0.67 -35.70
C SER A 20 -17.60 0.87 -35.55
N SER A 21 -16.30 1.25 -35.57
CA SER A 21 -15.60 2.39 -36.20
C SER A 21 -15.52 3.78 -35.54
N SER A 22 -14.25 4.14 -35.26
CA SER A 22 -13.60 5.46 -35.22
C SER A 22 -13.95 6.46 -34.11
N SER A 23 -13.16 6.43 -33.02
CA SER A 23 -12.50 7.59 -32.37
C SER A 23 -12.06 7.22 -30.93
N SER A 24 -10.98 6.45 -30.77
CA SER A 24 -10.51 5.98 -29.46
C SER A 24 -9.19 6.64 -29.04
N SER A 25 -9.29 7.84 -28.46
CA SER A 25 -8.23 8.41 -27.61
C SER A 25 -8.75 9.09 -26.34
N SER A 26 -10.07 9.31 -26.22
CA SER A 26 -10.69 9.95 -25.05
C SER A 26 -11.24 8.96 -24.00
N SER A 27 -11.50 7.70 -24.36
CA SER A 27 -12.14 6.72 -23.48
C SER A 27 -11.17 6.01 -22.53
N SER A 28 -9.89 5.84 -22.91
CA SER A 28 -8.88 5.15 -22.10
C SER A 28 -8.43 5.98 -20.90
N SER A 29 -8.18 7.29 -21.11
CA SER A 29 -7.77 8.22 -20.07
C SER A 29 -8.90 8.49 -19.06
N ALA A 30 -10.13 8.68 -19.53
CA ALA A 30 -11.29 8.85 -18.66
C ALA A 30 -11.53 7.62 -17.75
N ASN A 31 -11.30 6.40 -18.27
CA ASN A 31 -11.40 5.18 -17.48
C ASN A 31 -10.27 5.07 -16.43
N GLN A 32 -9.05 5.45 -16.78
CA GLN A 32 -7.92 5.48 -15.84
C GLN A 32 -8.16 6.46 -14.68
N VAL A 33 -8.62 7.68 -14.97
CA VAL A 33 -8.97 8.67 -13.93
C VAL A 33 -10.03 8.13 -12.97
N LYS A 34 -11.03 7.41 -13.50
CA LYS A 34 -12.08 6.77 -12.69
C LYS A 34 -11.55 5.66 -11.79
N LEU A 35 -10.66 4.81 -12.31
CA LEU A 35 -10.02 3.74 -11.53
C LEU A 35 -9.14 4.30 -10.39
N ALA A 36 -8.31 5.30 -10.69
CA ALA A 36 -7.51 6.00 -9.68
C ALA A 36 -8.40 6.62 -8.59
N SER A 37 -9.52 7.24 -8.98
CA SER A 37 -10.51 7.79 -8.03
C SER A 37 -11.09 6.72 -7.09
N TYR A 38 -11.46 5.54 -7.61
CA TYR A 38 -11.93 4.43 -6.78
C TYR A 38 -10.84 3.89 -5.85
N GLY A 39 -9.61 3.73 -6.35
CA GLY A 39 -8.47 3.33 -5.53
C GLY A 39 -8.22 4.31 -4.38
N ASN A 40 -8.19 5.61 -4.67
CA ASN A 40 -8.04 6.66 -3.66
C ASN A 40 -9.14 6.63 -2.60
N ARG A 41 -10.41 6.41 -3.01
CA ARG A 41 -11.52 6.26 -2.07
C ARG A 41 -11.31 5.06 -1.16
N MET A 42 -10.89 3.92 -1.71
CA MET A 42 -10.61 2.71 -0.94
C MET A 42 -9.46 2.92 0.04
N LEU A 43 -8.34 3.52 -0.39
CA LEU A 43 -7.20 3.85 0.47
C LEU A 43 -7.61 4.75 1.63
N LYS A 44 -8.32 5.86 1.34
CA LYS A 44 -8.79 6.82 2.36
C LYS A 44 -9.77 6.19 3.35
N THR A 45 -10.69 5.35 2.87
CA THR A 45 -11.61 4.63 3.76
C THR A 45 -10.86 3.64 4.64
N SER A 46 -9.90 2.90 4.08
CA SER A 46 -9.09 1.93 4.83
C SER A 46 -8.24 2.61 5.89
N GLU A 47 -7.58 3.73 5.56
CA GLU A 47 -6.83 4.55 6.51
C GLU A 47 -7.70 5.04 7.67
N LYS A 48 -8.92 5.52 7.37
CA LYS A 48 -9.85 5.97 8.42
C LYS A 48 -10.26 4.81 9.34
N LEU A 49 -10.61 3.65 8.77
CA LEU A 49 -11.05 2.49 9.54
C LEU A 49 -9.91 1.90 10.37
N ILE A 50 -8.72 1.72 9.81
CA ILE A 50 -7.59 1.17 10.57
C ILE A 50 -7.19 2.09 11.73
N SER A 51 -7.36 3.41 11.59
CA SER A 51 -7.11 4.37 12.67
C SER A 51 -8.04 4.19 13.88
N THR A 52 -9.21 3.55 13.72
CA THR A 52 -10.12 3.27 14.85
C THR A 52 -9.70 2.05 15.66
N LEU A 53 -8.77 1.24 15.15
CA LEU A 53 -8.20 0.10 15.89
C LEU A 53 -7.14 0.55 16.89
N VAL A 54 -6.64 1.78 16.78
CA VAL A 54 -5.67 2.35 17.72
C VAL A 54 -6.34 2.62 19.06
N LYS A 55 -5.81 2.02 20.11
CA LYS A 55 -6.23 2.19 21.50
C LYS A 55 -5.04 2.73 22.32
N PRO A 56 -5.28 3.63 23.28
CA PRO A 56 -4.25 4.00 24.24
C PRO A 56 -3.71 2.76 24.97
N THR A 57 -2.38 2.70 25.11
CA THR A 57 -1.68 1.67 25.89
C THR A 57 -0.53 2.33 26.63
N GLU A 58 -0.22 1.84 27.83
CA GLU A 58 0.93 2.30 28.60
C GLU A 58 2.25 1.69 28.09
N THR A 59 2.19 0.46 27.55
CA THR A 59 3.38 -0.31 27.15
C THR A 59 3.38 -0.56 25.64
N SER A 60 2.81 -1.66 25.19
CA SER A 60 2.60 -1.96 23.78
C SER A 60 1.38 -2.83 23.60
N ASP A 61 0.72 -2.73 22.46
CA ASP A 61 -0.40 -3.60 22.08
C ASP A 61 -0.40 -3.77 20.56
N ASN A 62 -1.05 -4.82 20.07
CA ASN A 62 -1.19 -5.05 18.65
C ASN A 62 -2.54 -5.65 18.28
N VAL A 63 -3.03 -5.27 17.11
CA VAL A 63 -4.23 -5.82 16.50
C VAL A 63 -3.88 -6.27 15.09
N ASN A 64 -4.28 -7.48 14.72
CA ASN A 64 -4.20 -7.94 13.33
C ASN A 64 -5.61 -8.30 12.84
N PHE A 65 -5.78 -8.26 11.53
CA PHE A 65 -7.01 -8.68 10.88
C PHE A 65 -6.73 -9.15 9.45
N THR A 66 -7.60 -10.02 8.98
CA THR A 66 -7.59 -10.50 7.59
C THR A 66 -9.02 -10.46 7.08
N LEU A 67 -9.22 -9.73 5.99
CA LEU A 67 -10.46 -9.66 5.23
C LEU A 67 -10.20 -10.15 3.79
N PRO A 68 -11.23 -10.46 3.00
CA PRO A 68 -11.04 -10.99 1.64
C PRO A 68 -10.17 -10.10 0.73
N THR A 69 -10.27 -8.78 0.89
CA THR A 69 -9.59 -7.80 0.00
C THR A 69 -8.44 -7.06 0.66
N VAL A 70 -8.30 -7.16 1.99
CA VAL A 70 -7.29 -6.43 2.76
C VAL A 70 -6.88 -7.21 4.00
N GLU A 71 -5.59 -7.26 4.25
CA GLU A 71 -4.98 -7.75 5.49
C GLU A 71 -4.24 -6.60 6.15
N GLY A 72 -4.19 -6.57 7.48
CA GLY A 72 -3.50 -5.49 8.16
C GLY A 72 -3.16 -5.77 9.61
N GLN A 73 -2.19 -5.00 10.08
CA GLN A 73 -1.70 -5.03 11.44
C GLN A 73 -1.53 -3.60 11.96
N VAL A 74 -1.94 -3.37 13.19
CA VAL A 74 -1.70 -2.14 13.94
C VAL A 74 -0.85 -2.51 15.14
N PHE A 75 0.27 -1.81 15.31
CA PHE A 75 1.14 -1.95 16.48
C PHE A 75 1.21 -0.60 17.19
N MET A 76 1.02 -0.62 18.51
CA MET A 76 0.92 0.57 19.36
C MET A 76 2.01 0.49 20.42
N VAL A 77 2.64 1.62 20.70
CA VAL A 77 3.60 1.77 21.79
C VAL A 77 3.21 2.98 22.63
N GLY A 78 3.31 2.80 23.94
CA GLY A 78 3.02 3.77 24.98
C GLY A 78 4.28 4.31 25.66
N PRO A 79 4.11 5.23 26.63
CA PRO A 79 5.21 5.93 27.29
C PRO A 79 6.12 5.03 28.14
N LEU A 80 5.63 3.87 28.58
CA LEU A 80 6.34 2.91 29.41
C LEU A 80 6.86 1.69 28.62
N VAL A 81 6.92 1.79 27.29
CA VAL A 81 7.47 0.71 26.45
C VAL A 81 8.93 0.43 26.80
N THR A 82 9.25 -0.84 27.06
CA THR A 82 10.61 -1.31 27.38
C THR A 82 11.29 -2.05 26.23
N LEU A 83 10.57 -2.25 25.12
CA LEU A 83 11.09 -2.92 23.92
C LEU A 83 12.24 -2.10 23.30
N GLU A 84 13.34 -2.79 22.97
CA GLU A 84 14.44 -2.20 22.21
C GLU A 84 14.09 -2.04 20.73
N LYS A 85 13.31 -2.98 20.18
CA LYS A 85 12.76 -2.97 18.81
C LYS A 85 11.34 -3.56 18.83
N ILE A 86 10.43 -3.02 18.02
CA ILE A 86 9.12 -3.65 17.83
C ILE A 86 9.23 -4.89 16.92
N PRO A 87 8.31 -5.87 17.05
CA PRO A 87 8.17 -6.93 16.07
C PRO A 87 7.96 -6.36 14.67
N ARG A 88 8.50 -7.07 13.67
CA ARG A 88 8.23 -6.77 12.26
C ARG A 88 6.75 -6.96 12.00
N LEU A 89 6.14 -6.02 11.28
CA LEU A 89 4.75 -6.17 10.88
C LEU A 89 4.70 -7.03 9.62
N GLU A 90 3.79 -7.99 9.59
CA GLU A 90 3.77 -9.04 8.57
C GLU A 90 2.36 -9.20 7.99
N THR A 91 2.33 -9.55 6.72
CA THR A 91 1.15 -9.88 5.92
C THR A 91 1.51 -11.06 5.02
N THR A 92 0.57 -11.61 4.25
CA THR A 92 0.82 -12.80 3.43
C THR A 92 1.99 -12.64 2.45
N ASN A 93 2.10 -11.48 1.81
CA ASN A 93 3.09 -11.22 0.75
C ASN A 93 4.03 -10.06 1.04
N SER A 94 3.97 -9.49 2.24
CA SER A 94 4.77 -8.31 2.55
C SER A 94 5.00 -8.12 4.04
N SER A 95 5.98 -7.27 4.35
CA SER A 95 6.40 -7.02 5.71
C SER A 95 6.99 -5.63 5.87
N LEU A 96 6.90 -5.04 7.06
CA LEU A 96 7.40 -3.70 7.38
C LEU A 96 8.30 -3.70 8.62
N ASP A 97 9.49 -3.13 8.46
CA ASP A 97 10.41 -2.74 9.53
C ASP A 97 10.39 -1.21 9.68
N ILE A 98 10.04 -0.74 10.88
CA ILE A 98 9.97 0.67 11.24
C ILE A 98 10.48 0.89 12.67
N ASP A 99 11.19 2.00 12.89
CA ASP A 99 11.67 2.42 14.21
C ASP A 99 10.56 3.13 15.01
N LEU A 100 9.49 2.40 15.32
CA LEU A 100 8.32 2.97 16.02
C LEU A 100 8.69 3.49 17.42
N ILE A 101 9.65 2.86 18.10
CA ILE A 101 10.13 3.30 19.42
C ILE A 101 10.82 4.66 19.30
N GLY A 102 11.68 4.85 18.30
CA GLY A 102 12.30 6.15 18.02
C GLY A 102 11.27 7.23 17.72
N ILE A 103 10.25 6.91 16.93
CA ILE A 103 9.14 7.82 16.60
C ILE A 103 8.37 8.21 17.87
N ALA A 104 8.00 7.23 18.71
CA ALA A 104 7.30 7.46 19.97
C ALA A 104 8.10 8.34 20.93
N LYS A 105 9.41 8.11 21.05
CA LYS A 105 10.31 8.95 21.88
C LYS A 105 10.37 10.40 21.39
N ASN A 106 10.31 10.62 20.08
CA ASN A 106 10.26 11.96 19.49
C ASN A 106 8.87 12.61 19.57
N ASN A 107 7.84 11.85 19.95
CA ASN A 107 6.50 12.35 20.18
C ASN A 107 6.38 12.94 21.61
N ASN A 108 6.96 14.12 21.83
CA ASN A 108 7.14 14.73 23.16
C ASN A 108 5.86 14.87 23.99
N GLU A 109 4.68 14.99 23.36
CA GLU A 109 3.41 15.18 24.05
C GLU A 109 2.95 13.91 24.78
N THR A 110 3.11 12.74 24.15
CA THR A 110 2.51 11.47 24.62
C THR A 110 3.53 10.37 24.86
N LYS A 111 4.75 10.53 24.33
CA LYS A 111 5.77 9.47 24.22
C LYS A 111 5.21 8.16 23.63
N SER A 112 4.20 8.28 22.78
CA SER A 112 3.43 7.17 22.22
C SER A 112 3.34 7.29 20.71
N ALA A 113 3.22 6.16 20.03
CA ALA A 113 2.99 6.11 18.59
C ALA A 113 2.23 4.84 18.23
N ALA A 114 1.55 4.86 17.09
CA ALA A 114 1.00 3.67 16.47
C ALA A 114 1.42 3.63 15.01
N VAL A 115 1.70 2.44 14.51
CA VAL A 115 1.88 2.18 13.08
C VAL A 115 0.79 1.23 12.60
N ALA A 116 0.22 1.53 11.46
CA ALA A 116 -0.72 0.68 10.76
C ALA A 116 -0.10 0.26 9.42
N PHE A 117 -0.06 -1.05 9.17
CA PHE A 117 0.45 -1.67 7.95
C PHE A 117 -0.67 -2.48 7.31
N MET A 118 -0.94 -2.27 6.02
CA MET A 118 -1.98 -2.95 5.26
C MET A 118 -1.44 -3.47 3.94
N SER A 119 -1.96 -4.60 3.49
CA SER A 119 -1.74 -5.18 2.15
C SER A 119 -3.09 -5.41 1.47
N TYR A 120 -3.22 -4.99 0.21
CA TYR A 120 -4.46 -5.06 -0.56
C TYR A 120 -4.34 -6.06 -1.71
N ASN A 121 -5.21 -7.07 -1.71
CA ASN A 121 -5.14 -8.16 -2.66
C ASN A 121 -5.64 -7.79 -4.07
N THR A 122 -6.49 -6.76 -4.19
CA THR A 122 -7.17 -6.43 -5.46
C THR A 122 -6.80 -5.04 -6.00
N MET A 123 -5.91 -4.31 -5.32
CA MET A 123 -5.65 -2.90 -5.62
C MET A 123 -4.88 -2.71 -6.94
N GLU A 124 -4.15 -3.71 -7.43
CA GLU A 124 -3.46 -3.65 -8.73
C GLU A 124 -4.44 -3.48 -9.92
N ASN A 125 -5.73 -3.82 -9.74
CA ASN A 125 -6.77 -3.60 -10.74
C ASN A 125 -7.23 -2.14 -10.81
N LEU A 126 -7.07 -1.39 -9.72
CA LEU A 126 -7.44 0.02 -9.61
C LEU A 126 -6.23 0.92 -9.84
N LEU A 127 -5.13 0.65 -9.15
CA LEU A 127 -3.87 1.40 -9.20
C LEU A 127 -2.89 0.69 -10.14
N LYS A 128 -3.24 0.70 -11.43
CA LYS A 128 -2.52 -0.02 -12.48
C LYS A 128 -1.05 0.42 -12.61
N PRO A 129 -0.15 -0.46 -13.09
CA PRO A 129 1.25 -0.08 -13.36
C PRO A 129 1.39 0.98 -14.45
N GLY A 130 0.37 1.17 -15.30
CA GLY A 130 0.35 2.22 -16.33
C GLY A 130 0.34 3.66 -15.78
N PHE A 131 0.07 3.85 -14.48
CA PHE A 131 0.22 5.14 -13.81
C PHE A 131 1.67 5.47 -13.45
N PHE A 132 2.62 4.57 -13.71
CA PHE A 132 4.03 4.85 -13.51
C PHE A 132 4.59 5.58 -14.72
N ASN A 133 4.89 6.87 -14.55
CA ASN A 133 5.39 7.73 -15.61
C ASN A 133 6.90 7.47 -15.85
N ALA A 134 7.19 6.46 -16.66
CA ALA A 134 8.50 6.23 -17.26
C ALA A 134 8.32 5.93 -18.75
N SER A 135 9.43 5.84 -19.51
CA SER A 135 9.45 5.76 -20.99
C SER A 135 8.27 4.96 -21.57
N ASN A 136 7.58 5.58 -22.53
CA ASN A 136 6.33 5.07 -23.09
C ASN A 136 6.48 3.70 -23.75
N ASP A 137 7.69 3.35 -24.20
CA ASP A 137 7.96 2.10 -24.92
C ASP A 137 8.25 0.89 -24.01
N MET A 138 8.42 1.10 -22.70
CA MET A 138 8.69 0.02 -21.75
C MET A 138 7.40 -0.61 -21.21
N ILE A 139 7.37 -1.93 -21.16
CA ILE A 139 6.29 -2.69 -20.53
C ILE A 139 6.43 -2.56 -19.01
N LYS A 140 5.33 -2.21 -18.35
CA LYS A 140 5.28 -1.96 -16.90
C LYS A 140 4.46 -3.04 -16.23
N THR A 141 5.09 -3.80 -15.35
CA THR A 141 4.47 -4.94 -14.67
C THR A 141 4.44 -4.69 -13.17
N MET A 142 3.26 -4.80 -12.57
CA MET A 142 3.15 -4.79 -11.12
C MET A 142 3.81 -6.05 -10.57
N MET A 143 4.72 -5.97 -9.61
CA MET A 143 5.46 -7.13 -9.08
C MET A 143 5.07 -7.51 -7.66
N SER A 144 4.27 -6.70 -6.98
CA SER A 144 3.81 -6.94 -5.61
C SER A 144 2.32 -6.65 -5.44
N THR A 145 1.75 -7.08 -4.31
CA THR A 145 0.53 -6.44 -3.81
C THR A 145 0.80 -4.97 -3.50
N VAL A 146 -0.25 -4.16 -3.49
CA VAL A 146 -0.15 -2.77 -3.01
C VAL A 146 -0.21 -2.81 -1.49
N ILE A 147 0.67 -2.07 -0.83
CA ILE A 147 0.72 -1.96 0.62
C ILE A 147 0.53 -0.51 1.08
N SER A 148 0.06 -0.27 2.28
CA SER A 148 0.07 1.06 2.91
C SER A 148 0.68 0.99 4.30
N ALA A 149 1.45 2.01 4.64
CA ALA A 149 1.92 2.25 6.00
C ALA A 149 1.54 3.66 6.43
N THR A 150 1.02 3.83 7.65
CA THR A 150 0.64 5.13 8.22
C THR A 150 0.89 5.15 9.73
N LEU A 151 1.00 6.34 10.32
CA LEU A 151 1.17 6.55 11.76
C LEU A 151 -0.12 7.11 12.37
N PRO A 152 -1.20 6.31 12.48
CA PRO A 152 -2.47 6.82 12.96
C PRO A 152 -2.34 7.30 14.42
N LYS A 153 -3.08 8.36 14.77
CA LYS A 153 -3.12 8.93 16.12
C LYS A 153 -1.74 9.30 16.70
N THR A 154 -0.76 9.55 15.84
CA THR A 154 0.58 9.99 16.22
C THR A 154 0.77 11.43 15.75
N THR A 155 1.02 12.36 16.67
CA THR A 155 1.11 13.81 16.34
C THR A 155 2.43 14.16 15.66
N ASN A 156 3.55 13.62 16.16
CA ASN A 156 4.84 13.72 15.48
C ASN A 156 5.10 12.48 14.61
N THR A 157 4.94 12.62 13.30
CA THR A 157 5.11 11.53 12.32
C THR A 157 6.50 11.47 11.70
N LYS A 158 7.46 12.30 12.18
CA LYS A 158 8.81 12.33 11.62
C LYS A 158 9.53 10.99 11.87
N LEU A 159 9.91 10.33 10.79
CA LEU A 159 10.70 9.11 10.85
C LEU A 159 12.10 9.39 11.42
N THR A 160 12.58 8.50 12.29
CA THR A 160 13.96 8.54 12.82
C THR A 160 14.96 7.90 11.87
N LYS A 161 14.50 6.96 11.04
CA LYS A 161 15.24 6.22 10.03
C LYS A 161 14.29 5.91 8.85
N PRO A 162 14.81 5.67 7.65
CA PRO A 162 13.99 5.15 6.56
C PRO A 162 13.23 3.88 6.96
N VAL A 163 12.03 3.71 6.43
CA VAL A 163 11.26 2.48 6.60
C VAL A 163 11.64 1.46 5.55
N ASN A 164 11.75 0.21 5.97
CA ASN A 164 12.07 -0.88 5.06
C ASN A 164 10.87 -1.79 4.94
N PHE A 165 10.44 -2.07 3.71
CA PHE A 165 9.43 -3.08 3.44
C PHE A 165 9.98 -4.14 2.50
N THR A 166 9.60 -5.39 2.74
CA THR A 166 9.89 -6.51 1.84
C THR A 166 8.62 -6.90 1.14
N LEU A 167 8.71 -7.04 -0.18
CA LEU A 167 7.61 -7.39 -1.07
C LEU A 167 7.95 -8.70 -1.75
N ARG A 168 7.11 -9.71 -1.55
CA ARG A 168 7.20 -10.96 -2.30
C ARG A 168 6.76 -10.70 -3.74
N HIS A 169 7.48 -11.30 -4.69
CA HIS A 169 7.13 -11.23 -6.10
C HIS A 169 5.87 -12.05 -6.37
N ILE A 170 4.84 -11.42 -6.94
CA ILE A 170 3.58 -12.08 -7.36
C ILE A 170 3.60 -12.51 -8.84
N ARG A 171 4.68 -12.19 -9.55
CA ARG A 171 4.95 -12.55 -10.95
C ARG A 171 6.41 -12.99 -11.07
N GLU A 172 6.77 -13.65 -12.17
CA GLU A 172 8.14 -14.06 -12.45
C GLU A 172 9.04 -12.84 -12.64
N PHE A 173 10.20 -12.84 -12.00
CA PHE A 173 11.17 -11.76 -12.09
C PHE A 173 12.16 -12.03 -13.22
N ASP A 174 12.23 -11.14 -14.20
CA ASP A 174 13.28 -11.13 -15.21
C ASP A 174 14.50 -10.34 -14.69
N PRO A 175 15.66 -11.00 -14.48
CA PRO A 175 16.85 -10.34 -13.95
C PRO A 175 17.46 -9.29 -14.88
N ASN A 176 17.06 -9.23 -16.16
CA ASN A 176 17.50 -8.19 -17.10
C ASN A 176 16.63 -6.93 -17.03
N SER A 177 15.57 -6.94 -16.23
CA SER A 177 14.64 -5.84 -16.05
C SER A 177 15.07 -4.87 -14.95
N SER A 178 14.49 -3.67 -14.98
CA SER A 178 14.63 -2.71 -13.87
C SER A 178 13.46 -2.82 -12.88
N LEU A 179 13.76 -2.85 -11.58
CA LEU A 179 12.78 -2.85 -10.50
C LEU A 179 12.74 -1.51 -9.78
N PHE A 180 11.54 -1.00 -9.53
CA PHE A 180 11.30 0.28 -8.89
C PHE A 180 10.38 0.12 -7.68
N CYS A 181 10.88 0.55 -6.52
CA CYS A 181 10.05 0.81 -5.35
C CYS A 181 9.34 2.14 -5.55
N VAL A 182 8.01 2.11 -5.61
CA VAL A 182 7.20 3.30 -5.91
C VAL A 182 6.18 3.57 -4.82
N TYR A 183 5.78 4.83 -4.68
CA TYR A 183 4.64 5.24 -3.88
C TYR A 183 3.55 5.88 -4.73
N TRP A 184 2.30 5.77 -4.27
CA TRP A 184 1.14 6.32 -4.95
C TRP A 184 0.92 7.80 -4.57
N ASN A 185 0.97 8.69 -5.56
CA ASN A 185 0.71 10.11 -5.40
C ASN A 185 -0.62 10.52 -6.06
N ILE A 186 -1.73 9.94 -5.59
CA ILE A 186 -3.11 10.24 -6.00
C ILE A 186 -3.46 9.85 -7.45
N SER A 187 -2.58 10.06 -8.42
CA SER A 187 -2.78 9.78 -9.84
C SER A 187 -1.63 9.06 -10.51
N GLU A 188 -0.48 8.97 -9.87
CA GLU A 188 0.72 8.38 -10.44
C GLU A 188 1.55 7.60 -9.41
N TRP A 189 2.35 6.65 -9.92
CA TRP A 189 3.40 5.99 -9.14
C TRP A 189 4.70 6.80 -9.24
N ILE A 190 5.33 7.08 -8.11
CA ILE A 190 6.54 7.92 -8.02
C ILE A 190 7.65 7.17 -7.27
N VAL A 191 8.89 7.30 -7.71
CA VAL A 191 10.08 6.66 -7.10
C VAL A 191 10.73 7.51 -6.00
N ASP A 192 10.42 8.80 -5.94
CA ASP A 192 11.06 9.77 -5.05
C ASP A 192 10.98 9.35 -3.56
N GLY A 193 12.09 9.53 -2.86
CA GLY A 193 12.27 9.09 -1.47
C GLY A 193 12.38 7.58 -1.29
N CYS A 194 12.29 6.76 -2.35
CA CYS A 194 12.32 5.30 -2.29
C CYS A 194 13.47 4.68 -3.11
N SER A 195 14.02 3.57 -2.63
CA SER A 195 15.09 2.84 -3.31
C SER A 195 14.99 1.33 -3.08
N VAL A 196 15.47 0.55 -4.05
CA VAL A 196 15.68 -0.90 -3.91
C VAL A 196 16.97 -1.12 -3.12
N LEU A 197 16.88 -1.78 -1.97
CA LEU A 197 18.06 -2.19 -1.18
C LEU A 197 18.61 -3.54 -1.63
N LYS A 198 17.73 -4.48 -1.92
CA LYS A 198 18.07 -5.86 -2.28
C LYS A 198 16.96 -6.47 -3.10
N THR A 199 17.30 -7.27 -4.09
CA THR A 199 16.35 -8.14 -4.79
C THR A 199 16.88 -9.56 -4.89
N THR A 200 15.96 -10.52 -4.96
CA THR A 200 16.20 -11.93 -5.23
C THR A 200 15.19 -12.39 -6.29
N SER A 201 15.23 -13.66 -6.70
CA SER A 201 14.21 -14.21 -7.59
C SER A 201 12.77 -14.13 -7.03
N SER A 202 12.61 -14.03 -5.71
CA SER A 202 11.30 -14.20 -5.04
C SER A 202 10.82 -13.00 -4.22
N TYR A 203 11.69 -12.04 -3.93
CA TYR A 203 11.32 -10.85 -3.15
C TYR A 203 12.28 -9.68 -3.42
N THR A 204 11.78 -8.48 -3.14
CA THR A 204 12.55 -7.24 -3.12
C THR A 204 12.38 -6.51 -1.80
N VAL A 205 13.46 -5.94 -1.29
CA VAL A 205 13.49 -5.05 -0.11
C VAL A 205 13.62 -3.62 -0.60
N CYS A 206 12.67 -2.78 -0.21
CA CYS A 206 12.64 -1.36 -0.48
C CYS A 206 12.95 -0.57 0.80
N SER A 207 13.57 0.59 0.64
CA SER A 207 13.77 1.59 1.70
C SER A 207 13.17 2.91 1.26
N CYS A 208 12.30 3.50 2.08
CA CYS A 208 11.69 4.81 1.81
C CYS A 208 11.84 5.76 2.99
N ASP A 209 12.00 7.06 2.73
CA ASP A 209 12.12 8.11 3.75
C ASP A 209 10.78 8.74 4.18
N HIS A 210 9.67 8.18 3.68
CA HIS A 210 8.31 8.57 4.03
C HIS A 210 7.39 7.35 4.19
N LEU A 211 6.19 7.59 4.71
CA LEU A 211 5.11 6.62 4.79
C LEU A 211 4.03 6.97 3.77
N SER A 212 3.54 5.98 3.05
CA SER A 212 2.59 6.16 1.96
C SER A 212 1.92 4.83 1.62
N THR A 213 1.34 4.77 0.43
CA THR A 213 0.93 3.54 -0.25
C THR A 213 1.99 3.16 -1.27
N PHE A 214 2.52 1.94 -1.21
CA PHE A 214 3.66 1.50 -2.00
C PHE A 214 3.35 0.28 -2.85
N ALA A 215 4.17 0.10 -3.89
CA ALA A 215 4.21 -1.10 -4.71
C ALA A 215 5.62 -1.31 -5.29
N LEU A 216 5.84 -2.47 -5.89
CA LEU A 216 7.01 -2.78 -6.70
C LEU A 216 6.58 -2.86 -8.18
N ILE A 217 7.27 -2.12 -9.05
CA ILE A 217 7.02 -2.16 -10.50
C ILE A 217 8.28 -2.58 -11.24
N MET A 218 8.14 -3.52 -12.17
CA MET A 218 9.19 -3.94 -13.10
C MET A 218 9.00 -3.25 -14.45
N GLN A 219 10.12 -2.89 -15.08
CA GLN A 219 10.18 -2.36 -16.45
C GLN A 219 11.09 -3.22 -17.32
N THR A 220 10.53 -3.67 -18.44
CA THR A 220 11.16 -4.47 -19.50
C THR A 220 11.04 -3.74 -20.83
#